data_AF-A0A2E4D6B0-F1
#
_entry.id   AF-A0A2E4D6B0-F1
#
_cell.length_a   1.000
_cell.length_b   1.000
_cell.length_c   1.000
_cell.angle_alpha   90.00
_cell.angle_beta   90.00
_cell.angle_gamma   90.00
#
_symmetry.space_group_name_H-M   'P 1'
#
loop_
_entity.id
_entity.type
_entity.pdbx_description
1 polymer ?
#
loop_
_entity_poly.entity_id
_entity_poly.type
_entity_poly.pdbx_seq_one_letter_code
_entity_poly.pdbx_strand_id
1 'polypeptide(L)'
;MKNLVLDLIKFLLRLVPKSISGNTLTCKEVAYILSTVDDVSGPEYKTLRFHRFVCNCCGNYQKQLDTIGRAAVNLNSVELDFSEEQLARIKAQQDKISKFYK
;
A
#
# COMPACT_ATOMS: atom_id res chain seq x y z
N MET A 1 0.36 -26.46 6.22
CA MET A 1 1.82 -26.18 6.25
C MET A 1 2.17 -24.74 6.62
N LYS A 2 1.59 -23.69 6.00
CA LYS A 2 1.89 -22.28 6.36
C LYS A 2 1.70 -21.94 7.84
N ASN A 3 0.68 -22.48 8.49
CA ASN A 3 0.37 -22.17 9.90
C ASN A 3 1.43 -22.72 10.87
N LEU A 4 1.91 -23.95 10.67
CA LEU A 4 2.95 -24.58 11.49
C LEU A 4 4.29 -23.82 11.42
N VAL A 5 4.67 -23.34 10.24
CA VAL A 5 5.88 -22.54 10.04
C VAL A 5 5.74 -21.17 10.72
N LEU A 6 4.59 -20.51 10.57
CA LEU A 6 4.28 -19.23 11.24
C LEU A 6 4.31 -19.36 12.77
N ASP A 7 3.78 -20.45 13.31
CA ASP A 7 3.76 -20.68 14.76
C ASP A 7 5.15 -21.02 15.30
N LEU A 8 5.96 -21.77 14.53
CA LEU A 8 7.38 -21.99 14.85
C LEU A 8 8.16 -20.68 14.84
N ILE A 9 7.95 -19.81 13.85
CA ILE A 9 8.61 -18.50 13.77
C ILE A 9 8.19 -17.60 14.93
N LYS A 10 6.90 -17.55 15.28
CA LYS A 10 6.44 -16.80 16.46
C LYS A 10 7.05 -17.32 17.75
N PHE A 11 7.21 -18.63 17.89
CA PHE A 11 7.89 -19.24 19.03
C PHE A 11 9.37 -18.85 19.07
N LEU A 12 10.07 -18.91 17.94
CA LEU A 12 11.47 -18.50 17.83
C LEU A 12 11.66 -16.99 18.08
N LEU A 13 10.71 -16.15 17.65
CA LEU A 13 10.71 -14.71 17.92
C LEU A 13 10.58 -14.38 19.41
N ARG A 14 9.90 -15.22 20.21
CA ARG A 14 9.87 -15.08 21.67
C ARG A 14 11.22 -15.37 22.33
N LEU A 15 12.11 -16.07 21.63
CA LEU A 15 13.46 -16.38 22.08
C LEU A 15 14.49 -15.34 21.61
N VAL A 16 14.09 -14.38 20.76
CA VAL A 16 14.98 -13.31 20.30
C VAL A 16 15.24 -12.34 21.45
N PRO A 17 16.52 -12.14 21.87
CA PRO A 17 16.86 -11.20 22.91
C PRO A 17 16.40 -9.78 22.56
N LYS A 18 15.89 -9.03 23.55
CA LYS A 18 15.52 -7.60 23.39
C LYS A 18 16.68 -6.72 22.88
N SER A 19 17.92 -7.18 23.01
CA SER A 19 19.11 -6.54 22.44
C SER A 19 19.18 -6.63 20.90
N ILE A 20 18.51 -7.60 20.27
CA ILE A 20 18.38 -7.71 18.80
C ILE A 20 17.16 -6.91 18.29
N SER A 21 16.15 -6.68 19.14
CA SER A 21 14.98 -5.84 18.78
C SER A 21 15.31 -4.35 18.58
N GLY A 22 16.53 -3.92 18.90
CA GLY A 22 17.00 -2.55 18.64
C GLY A 22 17.09 -2.20 17.15
N ASN A 23 17.19 -3.20 16.27
CA ASN A 23 17.31 -3.01 14.80
C ASN A 23 16.07 -3.47 14.02
N THR A 24 14.96 -3.77 14.70
CA THR A 24 13.72 -4.19 14.04
C THR A 24 12.78 -3.02 13.87
N LEU A 25 12.32 -2.77 12.64
CA LEU A 25 11.33 -1.75 12.33
C LEU A 25 10.03 -1.99 13.12
N THR A 26 9.44 -0.92 13.62
CA THR A 26 8.08 -0.89 14.15
C THR A 26 7.06 -0.97 13.01
N CYS A 27 5.83 -1.40 13.32
CA CYS A 27 4.76 -1.44 12.32
C CYS A 27 4.45 -0.06 11.71
N LYS A 28 4.65 1.02 12.47
CA LYS A 28 4.47 2.40 12.01
C LYS A 28 5.52 2.77 10.95
N GLU A 29 6.78 2.45 11.21
CA GLU A 29 7.87 2.68 10.26
C GLU A 29 7.68 1.84 9.00
N VAL A 30 7.29 0.58 9.15
CA VAL A 30 6.97 -0.29 8.00
C VAL A 30 5.82 0.27 7.16
N ALA A 31 4.75 0.75 7.79
CA ALA A 31 3.64 1.36 7.07
C ALA A 31 4.08 2.62 6.31
N TYR A 32 4.88 3.47 6.96
CA TYR A 32 5.43 4.66 6.33
C TYR A 32 6.27 4.30 5.09
N ILE A 33 7.27 3.43 5.26
CA ILE A 33 8.17 2.98 4.18
C ILE A 33 7.36 2.41 3.00
N LEU A 34 6.39 1.53 3.28
CA LEU A 34 5.57 0.90 2.24
C LEU A 34 4.67 1.88 1.47
N SER A 35 4.26 2.97 2.10
CA SER A 35 3.34 3.95 1.48
C SER A 35 4.05 5.10 0.75
N THR A 36 5.35 5.30 0.98
CA THR A 36 6.09 6.50 0.53
C THR A 36 7.31 6.21 -0.32
N VAL A 37 7.91 5.02 -0.20
CA VAL A 37 9.17 4.69 -0.88
C VAL A 37 8.88 3.79 -2.07
N ASP A 38 9.05 4.34 -3.28
CA ASP A 38 8.83 3.62 -4.53
C ASP A 38 9.82 2.46 -4.74
N ASP A 39 11.03 2.57 -4.20
CA ASP A 39 12.03 1.51 -4.28
C ASP A 39 12.87 1.42 -2.99
N VAL A 40 12.69 0.31 -2.26
CA VAL A 40 13.43 0.04 -1.02
C VAL A 40 14.56 -0.92 -1.34
N SER A 41 15.80 -0.45 -1.30
CA SER A 41 16.99 -1.27 -1.55
C SER A 41 17.92 -1.32 -0.33
N GLY A 42 18.88 -2.24 -0.33
CA GLY A 42 19.91 -2.32 0.71
C GLY A 42 19.54 -3.13 1.96
N PRO A 43 20.28 -2.96 3.07
CA PRO A 43 20.11 -3.73 4.31
C PRO A 43 18.73 -3.58 4.94
N GLU A 44 18.13 -2.39 4.81
CA GLU A 44 16.81 -2.03 5.33
C GLU A 44 15.69 -2.85 4.67
N TYR A 45 15.88 -3.22 3.40
CA TYR A 45 14.95 -4.10 2.68
C TYR A 45 14.83 -5.48 3.34
N LYS A 46 15.93 -6.03 3.88
CA LYS A 46 15.90 -7.34 4.55
C LYS A 46 15.10 -7.28 5.85
N THR A 47 15.28 -6.22 6.63
CA THR A 47 14.52 -5.98 7.87
C THR A 47 13.04 -5.77 7.58
N LEU A 48 12.71 -4.97 6.57
CA LEU A 48 11.34 -4.75 6.11
C LEU A 48 10.68 -6.06 5.64
N ARG A 49 11.38 -6.85 4.82
CA ARG A 49 10.90 -8.15 4.32
C ARG A 49 10.65 -9.13 5.45
N PHE A 50 11.57 -9.20 6.41
CA PHE A 50 11.40 -10.02 7.60
C PHE A 50 10.18 -9.59 8.42
N HIS A 51 10.04 -8.29 8.72
CA HIS A 51 8.90 -7.77 9.46
C HIS A 51 7.57 -8.12 8.78
N ARG A 52 7.45 -7.90 7.46
CA ARG A 52 6.25 -8.24 6.68
C ARG A 52 5.91 -9.73 6.69
N PHE A 53 6.93 -10.58 6.76
CA PHE A 53 6.74 -12.02 6.79
C PHE A 53 6.21 -12.52 8.14
N VAL A 54 6.67 -11.91 9.24
CA VAL A 54 6.29 -12.34 10.60
C VAL A 54 5.07 -11.61 11.14
N CYS A 55 4.86 -10.36 10.72
CA CYS A 55 3.73 -9.53 11.11
C CYS A 55 2.60 -9.64 10.08
N ASN A 56 1.54 -10.38 10.43
CA ASN A 56 0.36 -10.53 9.59
C ASN A 56 -0.27 -9.18 9.20
N CYS A 57 -0.30 -8.19 10.11
CA CYS A 57 -0.87 -6.88 9.83
C CYS A 57 -0.11 -6.16 8.71
N CYS A 58 1.23 -6.08 8.82
CA CYS A 58 2.07 -5.45 7.80
C CYS A 58 2.09 -6.24 6.48
N GLY A 59 2.05 -7.57 6.54
CA GLY A 59 1.91 -8.41 5.36
C GLY A 59 0.58 -8.20 4.63
N ASN A 60 -0.53 -8.00 5.36
CA ASN A 60 -1.83 -7.70 4.78
C ASN A 60 -1.91 -6.27 4.24
N TYR A 61 -1.35 -5.30 4.96
CA TYR A 61 -1.29 -3.91 4.51
C TYR A 61 -0.60 -3.78 3.15
N GLN A 62 0.53 -4.45 2.98
CA GLN A 62 1.23 -4.47 1.70
C GLN A 62 0.39 -5.07 0.56
N LYS A 63 -0.34 -6.18 0.81
CA LYS A 63 -1.26 -6.75 -0.21
C LYS A 63 -2.37 -5.76 -0.60
N GLN A 64 -2.84 -4.95 0.35
CA GLN A 64 -3.83 -3.91 0.08
C GLN A 64 -3.23 -2.84 -0.83
N LEU A 65 -2.02 -2.36 -0.53
CA LEU A 65 -1.29 -1.41 -1.38
C LEU A 65 -1.07 -1.97 -2.79
N ASP A 66 -0.60 -3.22 -2.91
CA ASP A 66 -0.41 -3.88 -4.22
C ASP A 66 -1.73 -3.97 -5.02
N THR A 67 -2.86 -4.16 -4.33
CA THR A 67 -4.19 -4.24 -4.95
C THR A 67 -4.67 -2.87 -5.41
N ILE A 68 -4.48 -1.84 -4.58
CA ILE A 68 -4.80 -0.45 -4.94
C ILE A 68 -3.94 -0.01 -6.13
N GLY A 69 -2.64 -0.29 -6.12
CA GLY A 69 -1.72 0.04 -7.22
C GLY A 69 -2.15 -0.60 -8.53
N ARG A 70 -2.48 -1.90 -8.53
CA ARG A 70 -3.01 -2.57 -9.73
C ARG A 70 -4.33 -1.97 -10.21
N ALA A 71 -5.25 -1.68 -9.29
CA ALA A 71 -6.53 -1.06 -9.65
C ALA A 71 -6.33 0.36 -10.24
N ALA A 72 -5.39 1.14 -9.68
CA ALA A 72 -5.06 2.47 -10.17
C ALA A 72 -4.45 2.46 -11.58
N VAL A 73 -3.59 1.49 -11.89
CA VAL A 73 -3.08 1.30 -13.27
C VAL A 73 -4.23 1.05 -14.24
N ASN A 74 -5.22 0.23 -13.85
CA ASN A 74 -6.37 -0.05 -14.69
C ASN A 74 -7.27 1.18 -14.92
N LEU A 75 -7.39 2.09 -13.95
CA LEU A 75 -8.16 3.34 -14.12
C LEU A 75 -7.64 4.20 -15.27
N ASN A 76 -6.32 4.24 -15.48
CA ASN A 76 -5.72 5.03 -16.56
C ASN A 76 -5.97 4.43 -17.96
N SER A 77 -6.38 3.17 -18.03
CA SER A 77 -6.72 2.47 -19.27
C SER A 77 -8.22 2.47 -19.59
N VAL A 78 -9.06 3.02 -18.70
CA VAL A 78 -10.49 3.16 -18.98
C VAL A 78 -10.67 4.32 -19.94
N GLU A 79 -10.91 4.02 -21.22
CA GLU A 79 -11.49 5.01 -22.14
C GLU A 79 -12.89 5.36 -21.63
N LEU A 80 -13.06 6.62 -21.22
CA LEU A 80 -14.35 7.13 -20.81
C LEU A 80 -15.18 7.38 -22.07
N ASP A 81 -15.97 6.38 -22.46
CA ASP A 81 -16.98 6.55 -23.50
C ASP A 81 -18.18 7.30 -22.92
N PHE A 82 -18.21 8.61 -23.13
CA PHE A 82 -19.32 9.46 -22.73
C PHE A 82 -20.32 9.57 -23.87
N SER A 83 -21.60 9.34 -23.58
CA SER A 83 -22.64 9.71 -24.53
C SER A 83 -22.65 11.22 -24.78
N GLU A 84 -23.13 11.66 -25.94
CA GLU A 84 -23.28 13.09 -26.26
C GLU A 84 -24.07 13.84 -25.17
N GLU A 85 -25.05 13.17 -24.57
CA GLU A 85 -25.87 13.71 -23.49
C GLU A 85 -25.07 13.93 -22.18
N GLN A 86 -24.14 13.03 -21.87
CA GLN A 86 -23.25 13.18 -20.71
C GLN A 86 -22.24 14.31 -20.92
N LEU A 87 -21.68 14.41 -22.12
CA LEU A 87 -20.78 15.52 -22.50
C LEU A 87 -21.48 16.88 -22.43
N ALA A 88 -22.73 16.97 -22.90
CA ALA A 88 -23.52 18.19 -22.83
C ALA A 88 -23.77 18.64 -21.38
N ARG A 89 -24.06 17.70 -20.47
CA ARG A 89 -24.25 17.99 -19.04
C ARG A 89 -22.96 18.48 -18.37
N ILE A 90 -21.83 17.87 -18.69
CA ILE A 90 -20.51 18.27 -18.16
C ILE A 90 -20.16 19.69 -18.63
N LYS A 91 -20.35 20.00 -19.92
CA LYS A 91 -20.11 21.36 -20.46
C LYS A 91 -21.01 22.40 -19.81
N ALA A 92 -22.30 22.11 -19.67
CA ALA A 92 -23.25 23.02 -19.03
C ALA A 92 -22.89 23.32 -17.55
N GLN A 93 -22.33 22.34 -16.84
CA GLN A 93 -21.82 22.51 -15.47
C GLN A 93 -20.54 23.35 -15.45
N GLN A 94 -19.58 23.09 -16.34
CA GLN A 94 -18.37 23.91 -16.48
C GLN A 94 -18.69 25.37 -16.80
N ASP A 95 -19.62 25.63 -17.72
CA ASP A 95 -20.06 26.98 -18.09
C ASP A 95 -20.75 27.71 -16.92
N LYS A 96 -21.48 26.98 -16.07
CA LYS A 96 -22.04 27.55 -14.84
C LYS A 96 -20.94 27.95 -13.87
N ILE A 97 -19.99 27.06 -13.60
CA ILE A 97 -18.90 27.30 -12.64
C ILE A 97 -18.03 28.48 -13.11
N SER A 98 -17.65 28.50 -14.39
CA SER A 98 -16.81 29.56 -14.94
C SER A 98 -17.48 30.95 -14.98
N LYS A 99 -18.82 31.02 -14.91
CA LYS A 99 -19.57 32.27 -14.70
C LYS A 99 -19.55 32.77 -13.25
N PHE A 100 -19.35 31.89 -12.26
CA PHE A 100 -19.22 32.28 -10.85
C PHE A 100 -17.83 32.81 -10.49
N TYR A 101 -16.81 32.48 -11.29
CA TYR A 101 -15.42 32.89 -11.08
C TYR A 101 -14.95 33.99 -12.06
N LYS A 102 -15.89 34.65 -12.76
CA LYS A 102 -15.69 35.91 -13.48
C LYS A 102 -16.32 37.05 -12.70
#